data_AF-U1PJ21-F1
#
_entry.id   AF-U1PJ21-F1
#
_cell.length_a   1.000
_cell.length_b   1.000
_cell.length_c   1.000
_cell.angle_alpha   90.00
_cell.angle_beta   90.00
_cell.angle_gamma   90.00
#
_symmetry.space_group_name_H-M   'P 1'
#
loop_
_entity.id
_entity.type
_entity.pdbx_description
1 polymer ?
#
loop_
_entity_poly.entity_id
_entity_poly.type
_entity_poly.pdbx_seq_one_letter_code
_entity_poly.pdbx_strand_id
1 'polypeptide(L)'
;MDEHGAEDTGLTATDVRRLDTLCWRALKNQTISRSKVGQEPRLYCRVEYAEESFHLGGLDRDLELDSERSEPEEALRTVRDLAVDIGGFVERLENASDQIEQVRVVASDVLQLSHGDKVGGPEVLYEALRERLGEDTVEVVNVYDAYPDTLPESDTE
;
A
#
# COMPACT_ATOMS: atom_id res chain seq x y z
N MET A 1 -3.10 5.28 -20.04
CA MET A 1 -4.16 5.91 -19.23
C MET A 1 -4.30 7.33 -19.72
N ASP A 2 -5.51 7.88 -19.70
CA ASP A 2 -5.72 9.31 -19.96
C ASP A 2 -5.59 10.05 -18.62
N GLU A 3 -4.53 10.83 -18.47
CA GLU A 3 -4.21 11.59 -17.26
C GLU A 3 -5.12 12.82 -17.05
N HIS A 4 -5.95 13.19 -18.04
CA HIS A 4 -6.83 14.36 -18.00
C HIS A 4 -8.31 14.04 -17.72
N GLY A 5 -8.67 12.76 -17.58
CA GLY A 5 -10.07 12.35 -17.41
C GLY A 5 -10.76 12.86 -16.13
N ALA A 6 -10.01 13.41 -15.17
CA ALA A 6 -10.57 14.03 -13.97
C ALA A 6 -11.41 15.28 -14.29
N GLU A 7 -10.98 16.09 -15.27
CA GLU A 7 -11.69 17.32 -15.67
C GLU A 7 -13.09 17.01 -16.21
N ASP A 8 -13.21 15.92 -16.96
CA ASP A 8 -14.48 15.47 -17.56
C ASP A 8 -15.40 14.75 -16.55
N THR A 9 -14.83 14.20 -15.47
CA THR A 9 -15.57 13.37 -14.50
C THR A 9 -15.90 14.09 -13.19
N GLY A 10 -15.32 15.26 -12.94
CA GLY A 10 -15.48 16.01 -11.69
C GLY A 10 -14.81 15.35 -10.49
N LEU A 11 -13.85 14.44 -10.72
CA LEU A 11 -13.12 13.73 -9.68
C LEU A 11 -12.30 14.71 -8.83
N THR A 12 -12.55 14.75 -7.52
CA THR A 12 -11.82 15.64 -6.61
C THR A 12 -10.64 14.94 -5.93
N ALA A 13 -9.68 15.72 -5.41
CA ALA A 13 -8.60 15.18 -4.59
C ALA A 13 -9.11 14.46 -3.33
N THR A 14 -10.26 14.87 -2.78
CA THR A 14 -10.92 14.17 -1.67
C THR A 14 -11.43 12.81 -2.09
N ASP A 15 -11.98 12.67 -3.30
CA ASP A 15 -12.41 11.37 -3.83
C ASP A 15 -11.22 10.42 -4.04
N VAL A 16 -10.07 10.94 -4.49
CA VAL A 16 -8.84 10.15 -4.63
C VAL A 16 -8.33 9.68 -3.26
N ARG A 17 -8.24 10.59 -2.27
CA ARG A 17 -7.85 10.22 -0.89
C ARG A 17 -8.80 9.22 -0.25
N ARG A 18 -10.09 9.23 -0.63
CA ARG A 18 -11.05 8.24 -0.17
C ARG A 18 -10.62 6.82 -0.52
N LEU A 19 -9.91 6.62 -1.64
CA LEU A 19 -9.39 5.31 -2.05
C LEU A 19 -8.42 4.71 -1.02
N ASP A 20 -7.69 5.54 -0.28
CA ASP A 20 -6.69 5.12 0.73
C ASP A 20 -7.32 4.23 1.81
N THR A 21 -8.56 4.55 2.22
CA THR A 21 -9.29 3.76 3.22
C THR A 21 -10.34 2.85 2.59
N LEU A 22 -10.94 3.26 1.46
CA LEU A 22 -12.04 2.55 0.82
C LEU A 22 -11.60 1.19 0.28
N CYS A 23 -10.47 1.12 -0.45
CA CYS A 23 -9.99 -0.13 -1.03
C CYS A 23 -9.72 -1.18 0.06
N TRP A 24 -9.06 -0.77 1.15
CA TRP A 24 -8.77 -1.63 2.29
C TRP A 24 -10.04 -2.11 2.98
N ARG A 25 -10.95 -1.18 3.33
CA ARG A 25 -12.19 -1.48 4.05
C ARG A 25 -13.16 -2.30 3.21
N ALA A 26 -13.24 -2.04 1.90
CA ALA A 26 -14.08 -2.80 0.99
C ALA A 26 -13.66 -4.28 0.96
N LEU A 27 -12.35 -4.56 0.87
CA LEU A 27 -11.85 -5.94 0.91
C LEU A 27 -12.13 -6.62 2.25
N LYS A 28 -12.00 -5.92 3.39
CA LYS A 28 -12.37 -6.46 4.72
C LYS A 28 -13.88 -6.70 4.87
N ASN A 29 -14.73 -5.82 4.35
CA ASN A 29 -16.17 -5.82 4.64
C ASN A 29 -17.02 -6.57 3.59
N GLN A 30 -16.57 -6.71 2.36
CA GLN A 30 -17.33 -7.34 1.26
C GLN A 30 -16.98 -8.82 1.05
N THR A 31 -15.96 -9.35 1.71
CA THR A 31 -15.53 -10.77 1.66
C THR A 31 -16.21 -11.61 2.74
N ILE A 32 -17.50 -11.36 3.01
CA ILE A 32 -18.30 -12.07 4.03
C ILE A 32 -18.85 -13.43 3.57
N SER A 33 -18.60 -13.85 2.33
CA SER A 33 -19.01 -15.18 1.87
C SER A 33 -18.11 -16.26 2.47
N ARG A 34 -18.67 -17.44 2.79
CA ARG A 34 -17.92 -18.58 3.36
C ARG A 34 -16.67 -18.98 2.54
N SER A 35 -16.68 -18.73 1.23
CA SER A 35 -15.56 -18.99 0.30
C SER A 35 -14.49 -17.89 0.25
N LYS A 36 -14.73 -16.75 0.90
CA LYS A 36 -13.83 -15.59 0.92
C LYS A 36 -13.37 -15.22 2.34
N VAL A 37 -13.74 -16.04 3.34
CA VAL A 37 -13.21 -15.96 4.70
C VAL A 37 -11.69 -16.07 4.63
N GLY A 38 -10.99 -15.02 5.06
CA GLY A 38 -9.52 -14.95 5.05
C GLY A 38 -8.90 -14.15 3.90
N GLN A 39 -9.70 -13.69 2.92
CA GLN A 39 -9.26 -12.74 1.90
C GLN A 39 -9.20 -11.33 2.51
N GLU A 40 -8.12 -11.07 3.23
CA GLU A 40 -7.85 -9.79 3.88
C GLU A 40 -6.80 -9.01 3.08
N PRO A 41 -6.93 -7.67 2.99
CA PRO A 41 -5.88 -6.84 2.41
C PRO A 41 -4.59 -7.01 3.22
N ARG A 42 -3.46 -7.14 2.51
CA ARG A 42 -2.14 -7.34 3.12
C ARG A 42 -1.24 -6.13 3.00
N LEU A 43 -1.28 -5.46 1.85
CA LEU A 43 -0.50 -4.26 1.59
C LEU A 43 -1.31 -3.34 0.67
N TYR A 44 -1.33 -2.07 1.02
CA TYR A 44 -1.79 -0.97 0.17
C TYR A 44 -0.64 0.03 0.10
N CYS A 45 -0.32 0.44 -1.12
CA CYS A 45 0.66 1.47 -1.40
C CYS A 45 0.14 2.33 -2.54
N ARG A 46 0.10 3.65 -2.33
CA ARG A 46 -0.19 4.63 -3.37
C ARG A 46 0.96 5.62 -3.41
N VAL A 47 1.54 5.77 -4.59
CA VAL A 47 2.62 6.72 -4.86
C VAL A 47 2.02 7.85 -5.69
N GLU A 48 2.10 9.05 -5.16
CA GLU A 48 1.76 10.31 -5.82
C GLU A 48 3.06 10.91 -6.37
N TYR A 49 3.06 11.31 -7.64
CA TYR A 49 4.23 11.88 -8.31
C TYR A 49 4.03 13.37 -8.54
N ALA A 50 5.11 14.14 -8.42
CA ALA A 50 5.09 15.59 -8.58
C ALA A 50 4.97 16.03 -10.06
N GLU A 51 5.28 15.13 -11.00
CA GLU A 51 5.28 15.40 -12.44
C GLU A 51 4.14 14.66 -13.15
N GLU A 52 3.36 15.39 -13.96
CA GLU A 52 2.16 14.87 -14.64
C GLU A 52 2.47 13.66 -15.56
N SER A 53 3.65 13.64 -16.20
CA SER A 53 4.04 12.61 -17.18
C SER A 53 4.97 11.50 -16.64
N PHE A 54 5.13 11.38 -15.32
CA PHE A 54 5.96 10.34 -14.71
C PHE A 54 5.12 9.28 -14.01
N HIS A 55 5.44 8.00 -14.24
CA HIS A 55 4.87 6.91 -13.46
C HIS A 55 5.85 5.73 -13.37
N LEU A 56 5.99 5.14 -12.19
CA LEU A 56 6.55 3.79 -12.06
C LEU A 56 5.45 2.74 -12.15
N GLY A 57 5.44 2.00 -13.26
CA GLY A 57 4.58 0.83 -13.41
C GLY A 57 5.16 -0.43 -12.77
N GLY A 58 4.31 -1.33 -12.29
CA GLY A 58 4.72 -2.68 -11.86
C GLY A 58 5.54 -2.73 -10.56
N LEU A 59 5.28 -1.84 -9.61
CA LEU A 59 5.94 -1.83 -8.29
C LEU A 59 5.76 -3.15 -7.51
N ASP A 60 4.69 -3.87 -7.80
CA ASP A 60 4.42 -5.21 -7.26
C ASP A 60 5.45 -6.26 -7.67
N ARG A 61 6.16 -6.04 -8.78
CA ARG A 61 7.20 -6.96 -9.27
C ARG A 61 8.49 -6.90 -8.48
N ASP A 62 8.68 -5.84 -7.72
CA ASP A 62 9.85 -5.61 -6.88
C ASP A 62 9.60 -6.06 -5.42
N LEU A 63 8.44 -6.69 -5.17
CA LEU A 63 8.11 -7.40 -3.94
C LEU A 63 8.34 -8.89 -4.17
N GLU A 64 9.34 -9.44 -3.49
CA GLU A 64 9.77 -10.83 -3.71
C GLU A 64 9.50 -11.70 -2.47
N LEU A 65 9.44 -13.01 -2.67
CA LEU A 65 9.40 -13.96 -1.56
C LEU A 65 10.80 -14.09 -0.97
N ASP A 66 10.95 -13.78 0.32
CA ASP A 66 12.18 -14.06 1.04
C ASP A 66 12.28 -15.56 1.31
N SER A 67 12.91 -16.29 0.39
CA SER A 67 13.00 -17.76 0.42
C SER A 67 13.76 -18.29 1.64
N GLU A 68 14.63 -17.48 2.25
CA GLU A 68 15.38 -17.89 3.45
C GLU A 68 14.52 -17.83 4.71
N ARG A 69 13.50 -16.95 4.71
CA ARG A 69 12.65 -16.64 5.86
C ARG A 69 11.20 -17.09 5.67
N SER A 70 10.93 -17.78 4.57
CA SER A 70 9.64 -18.36 4.22
C SER A 70 9.72 -19.87 4.27
N GLU A 71 8.57 -20.52 4.51
CA GLU A 71 8.44 -21.94 4.28
C GLU A 71 8.66 -22.27 2.78
N PRO A 72 9.08 -23.50 2.45
CA PRO A 72 9.18 -23.94 1.07
C PRO A 72 7.86 -23.71 0.31
N GLU A 73 7.94 -23.39 -0.98
CA GLU A 73 6.76 -23.04 -1.80
C GLU A 73 5.63 -24.07 -1.70
N GLU A 74 5.96 -25.36 -1.67
CA GLU A 74 4.99 -26.47 -1.53
C GLU A 74 4.27 -26.51 -0.17
N ALA A 75 4.85 -25.90 0.86
CA ALA A 75 4.38 -25.88 2.24
C ALA A 75 3.63 -24.59 2.61
N LEU A 76 3.66 -23.55 1.77
CA LEU A 76 2.93 -22.31 2.01
C LEU A 76 1.40 -22.56 2.12
N ARG A 77 0.79 -22.18 3.25
CA ARG A 77 -0.66 -22.31 3.50
C ARG A 77 -1.31 -21.00 3.96
N THR A 78 -0.55 -20.12 4.61
CA THR A 78 -1.03 -18.84 5.11
C THR A 78 0.02 -17.75 4.91
N VAL A 79 -0.41 -16.49 4.98
CA VAL A 79 0.48 -15.31 4.89
C VAL A 79 1.55 -15.28 5.98
N ARG A 80 1.34 -16.02 7.08
CA ARG A 80 2.31 -16.16 8.18
C ARG A 80 3.43 -17.14 7.88
N ASP A 81 3.29 -17.93 6.81
CA ASP A 81 4.32 -18.90 6.38
C ASP A 81 5.35 -18.24 5.45
N LEU A 82 5.17 -16.96 5.09
CA LEU A 82 6.05 -16.23 4.19
C LEU A 82 6.51 -14.90 4.78
N ALA A 83 7.66 -14.45 4.31
CA ALA A 83 8.13 -13.09 4.42
C ALA A 83 8.27 -12.47 3.03
N VAL A 84 7.88 -11.21 2.89
CA VAL A 84 8.06 -10.45 1.65
C VAL A 84 9.32 -9.60 1.77
N ASP A 85 10.29 -9.85 0.89
CA ASP A 85 11.44 -8.97 0.70
C ASP A 85 11.01 -7.71 -0.04
N ILE A 86 11.26 -6.56 0.58
CA ILE A 86 10.92 -5.25 0.05
C ILE A 86 12.13 -4.48 -0.50
N GLY A 87 13.32 -5.09 -0.54
CA GLY A 87 14.55 -4.41 -0.94
C GLY A 87 14.46 -3.77 -2.33
N GLY A 88 14.05 -4.56 -3.34
CA GLY A 88 13.86 -4.05 -4.70
C GLY A 88 12.81 -2.94 -4.77
N PHE A 89 11.69 -3.12 -4.06
CA PHE A 89 10.62 -2.14 -3.99
C PHE A 89 11.09 -0.80 -3.38
N VAL A 90 11.83 -0.83 -2.27
CA VAL A 90 12.36 0.36 -1.61
C VAL A 90 13.41 1.05 -2.47
N GLU A 91 14.37 0.31 -3.02
CA GLU A 91 15.43 0.84 -3.91
C GLU A 91 14.80 1.52 -5.13
N ARG A 92 13.74 0.92 -5.68
CA ARG A 92 13.08 1.47 -6.86
C ARG A 92 12.37 2.80 -6.57
N LEU A 93 11.77 2.95 -5.39
CA LEU A 93 11.20 4.24 -4.97
C LEU A 93 12.30 5.25 -4.64
N GLU A 94 13.40 4.83 -4.00
CA GLU A 94 14.56 5.69 -3.71
C GLU A 94 15.13 6.31 -4.99
N ASN A 95 15.31 5.48 -6.02
CA ASN A 95 15.79 5.90 -7.35
C ASN A 95 14.88 6.93 -8.04
N ALA A 96 13.64 7.06 -7.60
CA ALA A 96 12.67 8.01 -8.12
C ALA A 96 12.20 9.04 -7.08
N SER A 97 12.93 9.17 -5.97
CA SER A 97 12.54 10.01 -4.83
C SER A 97 12.31 11.47 -5.23
N ASP A 98 13.10 12.00 -6.15
CA ASP A 98 12.95 13.37 -6.66
C ASP A 98 11.61 13.62 -7.40
N GLN A 99 11.00 12.56 -7.94
CA GLN A 99 9.71 12.64 -8.65
C GLN A 99 8.52 12.28 -7.75
N ILE A 100 8.75 11.79 -6.54
CA ILE A 100 7.69 11.35 -5.62
C ILE A 100 7.27 12.53 -4.76
N GLU A 101 5.98 12.88 -4.82
CA GLU A 101 5.39 13.86 -3.93
C GLU A 101 4.99 13.22 -2.59
N GLN A 102 4.34 12.06 -2.64
CA GLN A 102 3.88 11.38 -1.43
C GLN A 102 3.73 9.87 -1.62
N VAL A 103 4.05 9.10 -0.58
CA VAL A 103 3.78 7.66 -0.48
C VAL A 103 2.81 7.41 0.66
N ARG A 104 1.63 6.88 0.34
CA ARG A 104 0.62 6.47 1.31
C ARG A 104 0.62 4.97 1.41
N VAL A 105 0.85 4.43 2.61
CA VAL A 105 1.06 3.00 2.81
C VAL A 105 0.30 2.47 4.02
N VAL A 106 -0.23 1.25 3.91
CA VAL A 106 -0.70 0.46 5.06
C VAL A 106 -0.44 -1.01 4.80
N ALA A 107 0.01 -1.74 5.82
CA ALA A 107 0.30 -3.15 5.74
C ALA A 107 -0.38 -3.87 6.91
N SER A 108 -0.75 -5.13 6.68
CA SER A 108 -1.40 -5.96 7.69
C SER A 108 -0.39 -6.31 8.78
N ASP A 109 -0.82 -6.22 10.02
CA ASP A 109 -0.09 -6.66 11.22
C ASP A 109 0.48 -8.10 11.15
N VAL A 110 -0.18 -8.99 10.41
CA VAL A 110 0.26 -10.39 10.23
C VAL A 110 1.14 -10.62 9.00
N LEU A 111 1.43 -9.58 8.20
CA LEU A 111 2.34 -9.68 7.06
C LEU A 111 3.78 -9.52 7.57
N GLN A 112 4.58 -10.57 7.40
CA GLN A 112 6.01 -10.50 7.69
C GLN A 112 6.75 -9.87 6.51
N LEU A 113 7.64 -8.93 6.80
CA LEU A 113 8.41 -8.16 5.83
C LEU A 113 9.89 -8.26 6.18
N SER A 114 10.74 -8.25 5.16
CA SER A 114 12.18 -8.24 5.31
C SER A 114 12.85 -7.16 4.46
N HIS A 115 13.92 -6.59 5.01
CA HIS A 115 14.76 -5.63 4.30
C HIS A 115 16.21 -5.80 4.76
N GLY A 116 17.04 -6.42 3.91
CA GLY A 116 18.38 -6.87 4.30
C GLY A 116 18.30 -7.86 5.46
N ASP A 117 19.01 -7.57 6.56
CA ASP A 117 19.01 -8.40 7.77
C ASP A 117 17.79 -8.19 8.69
N LYS A 118 16.99 -7.13 8.46
CA LYS A 118 15.82 -6.82 9.27
C LYS A 118 14.63 -7.66 8.86
N VAL A 119 13.88 -8.15 9.85
CA VAL A 119 12.66 -8.96 9.67
C VAL A 119 11.67 -8.58 10.75
N GLY A 120 10.41 -8.43 10.39
CA GLY A 120 9.39 -8.01 11.34
C GLY A 120 8.03 -7.80 10.67
N GLY A 121 7.18 -7.04 11.34
CA GLY A 121 5.89 -6.62 10.82
C GLY A 121 5.97 -5.38 9.93
N PRO A 122 4.84 -4.67 9.76
CA PRO A 122 4.73 -3.44 8.96
C PRO A 122 5.80 -2.37 9.23
N GLU A 123 6.29 -2.27 10.46
CA GLU A 123 7.32 -1.31 10.86
C GLU A 123 8.59 -1.40 10.02
N VAL A 124 8.98 -2.59 9.56
CA VAL A 124 10.15 -2.78 8.70
C VAL A 124 10.01 -2.00 7.39
N LEU A 125 8.81 -2.03 6.79
CA LEU A 125 8.50 -1.29 5.58
C LEU A 125 8.44 0.21 5.83
N TYR A 126 7.79 0.64 6.92
CA TYR A 126 7.62 2.06 7.21
C TYR A 126 8.95 2.73 7.51
N GLU A 127 9.81 2.10 8.30
CA GLU A 127 11.16 2.58 8.58
C GLU A 127 12.00 2.64 7.31
N ALA A 128 11.99 1.58 6.48
CA ALA A 128 12.76 1.54 5.25
C ALA A 128 12.35 2.64 4.27
N LEU A 129 11.05 2.88 4.09
CA LEU A 129 10.56 3.94 3.22
C LEU A 129 10.92 5.33 3.75
N ARG A 130 10.73 5.58 5.05
CA ARG A 130 11.05 6.89 5.66
C ARG A 130 12.53 7.20 5.64
N GLU A 131 13.37 6.19 5.86
CA GLU A 131 14.83 6.31 5.79
C GLU A 131 15.29 6.74 4.39
N ARG A 132 14.61 6.27 3.34
CA ARG A 132 15.01 6.48 1.94
C ARG A 132 14.32 7.64 1.23
N LEU A 133 13.07 7.92 1.59
CA LEU A 133 12.24 8.94 0.93
C LEU A 133 12.00 10.18 1.80
N GLY A 134 12.32 10.11 3.09
CA GLY A 134 12.03 11.15 4.08
C GLY A 134 10.73 10.90 4.86
N GLU A 135 10.71 11.37 6.11
CA GLU A 135 9.57 11.21 7.03
C GLU A 135 8.28 11.86 6.51
N ASP A 136 8.39 13.08 5.97
CA ASP A 136 7.23 13.85 5.50
C ASP A 136 6.63 13.28 4.20
N THR A 137 7.43 12.57 3.41
CA THR A 137 7.00 11.93 2.16
C THR A 137 6.15 10.68 2.41
N VAL A 138 6.31 10.01 3.57
CA VAL A 138 5.69 8.70 3.84
C VAL A 138 4.59 8.81 4.89
N GLU A 139 3.35 8.70 4.43
CA GLU A 139 2.16 8.69 5.28
C GLU A 139 1.67 7.24 5.51
N VAL A 140 1.65 6.82 6.77
CA VAL A 140 1.04 5.54 7.16
C VAL A 140 -0.46 5.75 7.34
N VAL A 141 -1.27 5.13 6.49
CA VAL A 141 -2.72 5.32 6.48
C VAL A 141 -3.34 4.62 7.69
N ASN A 142 -3.89 5.40 8.62
CA ASN A 142 -4.75 4.88 9.67
C ASN A 142 -6.16 4.66 9.11
N VAL A 143 -6.40 3.47 8.57
CA VAL A 143 -7.63 3.15 7.84
C VAL A 143 -8.92 3.39 8.64
N TYR A 144 -8.90 3.19 9.96
CA TYR A 144 -10.10 3.28 10.79
C TYR A 144 -10.34 4.68 11.34
N ASP A 145 -9.30 5.47 11.54
CA ASP A 145 -9.44 6.85 12.03
C ASP A 145 -9.53 7.87 10.89
N ALA A 146 -8.95 7.59 9.72
CA ALA A 146 -8.91 8.52 8.58
C ALA A 146 -10.11 8.42 7.62
N TYR A 147 -10.89 7.33 7.66
CA TYR A 147 -12.01 7.19 6.74
C TYR A 147 -13.12 8.25 6.90
N PRO A 148 -13.44 8.74 8.12
CA PRO A 148 -14.48 9.77 8.29
C PRO A 148 -14.13 11.06 7.55
N ASP A 149 -12.85 11.40 7.41
CA ASP A 149 -12.35 12.63 6.80
C ASP A 149 -12.64 12.74 5.30
N THR A 150 -12.98 11.62 4.67
CA THR A 150 -13.26 11.53 3.23
C THR A 150 -14.68 11.05 2.94
N LEU A 151 -15.55 10.99 3.97
CA LEU A 151 -16.96 10.70 3.75
C LEU A 151 -17.63 11.88 3.05
N PRO A 152 -18.57 11.62 2.11
CA PRO A 152 -19.43 12.67 1.60
C PRO A 152 -20.23 13.25 2.76
N GLU A 153 -20.48 14.55 2.72
CA GLU A 153 -21.44 15.17 3.62
C GLU A 153 -22.77 14.43 3.47
N SER A 154 -23.29 13.89 4.56
CA SER A 154 -24.59 13.24 4.53
C SER A 154 -25.64 14.34 4.29
N ASP A 155 -26.23 14.34 3.11
CA ASP A 155 -27.48 15.09 2.85
C ASP A 155 -28.46 14.68 3.95
N THR A 156 -28.67 15.60 4.90
CA THR A 156 -29.69 15.44 5.91
C THR A 156 -31.00 15.81 5.24
N GLU A 157 -31.69 14.81 4.69
CA GLU A 157 -33.13 14.92 4.34
C GLU A 157 -34.01 14.82 5.59
#